data_AF-A0A939XDJ1-F1
#
_entry.id   AF-A0A939XDJ1-F1
#
_cell.length_a   1.000
_cell.length_b   1.000
_cell.length_c   1.000
_cell.angle_alpha   90.00
_cell.angle_beta   90.00
_cell.angle_gamma   90.00
#
_symmetry.space_group_name_H-M   'P 1'
#
loop_
_entity.id
_entity.type
_entity.pdbx_description
1 polymer ?
#
loop_
_entity_poly.entity_id
_entity_poly.type
_entity_poly.pdbx_seq_one_letter_code
_entity_poly.pdbx_strand_id
1 'polypeptide(L)'
;MTTTIIIIIAAAVAVILLIMYFIFNNRELVLRKEAKAQEGSITAIHDAMWKIIKEKAGVAEQYRKTFEKVYPDIISGRYREVGSTTMKWIQESNPDFDTSLYYDLMQSIEVQREYFCSAQQRMLDIIRERETLINSMPQCWFIRNKEDINYVVISSDNTQEVLRTRKDNDYLKLD
;
A
#
# COMPACT_ATOMS: atom_id res chain seq x y z
N MET A 1 -59.61 0.51 9.26
CA MET A 1 -58.94 1.72 8.75
C MET A 1 -57.55 1.90 9.38
N THR A 2 -57.41 1.83 10.70
CA THR A 2 -56.11 1.87 11.39
C THR A 2 -55.21 0.68 11.09
N THR A 3 -55.76 -0.54 11.06
CA THR A 3 -55.02 -1.79 10.75
C THR A 3 -54.47 -1.82 9.32
N THR A 4 -55.25 -1.37 8.34
CA THR A 4 -54.82 -1.26 6.94
C THR A 4 -53.70 -0.25 6.74
N ILE A 5 -53.73 0.88 7.46
CA ILE A 5 -52.66 1.88 7.43
C ILE A 5 -51.37 1.32 8.06
N ILE A 6 -51.47 0.57 9.16
CA ILE A 6 -50.32 -0.09 9.80
C ILE A 6 -49.65 -1.09 8.86
N ILE A 7 -50.44 -1.89 8.13
CA ILE A 7 -49.91 -2.88 7.17
C ILE A 7 -49.16 -2.17 6.02
N ILE A 8 -49.70 -1.06 5.50
CA ILE A 8 -49.05 -0.29 4.44
C ILE A 8 -47.72 0.30 4.93
N ILE A 9 -47.68 0.85 6.15
CA ILE A 9 -46.46 1.39 6.75
C ILE A 9 -45.43 0.28 6.97
N ALA A 10 -45.84 -0.88 7.49
CA ALA A 10 -44.97 -2.03 7.68
C ALA A 10 -44.39 -2.54 6.35
N ALA A 11 -45.20 -2.59 5.30
CA ALA A 11 -44.75 -2.95 3.95
C ALA A 11 -43.74 -1.92 3.39
N ALA A 12 -43.99 -0.62 3.57
CA ALA A 12 -43.06 0.42 3.15
C ALA A 12 -41.71 0.33 3.88
N VAL A 13 -41.73 0.09 5.21
CA VAL A 13 -40.51 -0.12 6.01
C VAL A 13 -39.74 -1.35 5.53
N ALA A 14 -40.43 -2.46 5.24
CA ALA A 14 -39.79 -3.68 4.73
C ALA A 14 -39.09 -3.44 3.38
N VAL A 15 -39.71 -2.66 2.48
CA VAL A 15 -39.08 -2.29 1.20
C VAL A 15 -37.84 -1.43 1.41
N ILE A 16 -37.89 -0.46 2.34
CA ILE A 16 -36.73 0.40 2.67
C ILE A 16 -35.57 -0.46 3.21
N LEU A 17 -35.84 -1.38 4.14
CA LEU A 17 -34.83 -2.28 4.69
C LEU A 17 -34.18 -3.18 3.62
N LEU A 18 -34.98 -3.66 2.67
CA LEU A 18 -34.50 -4.45 1.55
C LEU A 18 -33.61 -3.62 0.62
N ILE A 19 -33.98 -2.38 0.31
CA ILE A 19 -33.14 -1.46 -0.47
C ILE A 19 -31.82 -1.18 0.25
N MET A 20 -31.87 -0.88 1.56
CA MET A 20 -30.68 -0.66 2.39
C MET A 20 -29.75 -1.88 2.38
N TYR A 21 -30.31 -3.09 2.44
CA TYR A 21 -29.56 -4.33 2.34
C TYR A 21 -28.73 -4.42 1.05
N PHE A 22 -29.33 -4.13 -0.11
CA PHE A 22 -28.58 -4.17 -1.38
C PHE A 22 -27.54 -3.04 -1.47
N ILE A 23 -27.85 -1.84 -0.99
CA ILE A 23 -26.93 -0.69 -1.03
C ILE A 23 -25.65 -0.99 -0.23
N PHE A 24 -25.78 -1.45 1.02
CA PHE A 24 -24.61 -1.66 1.87
C PHE A 24 -23.74 -2.85 1.42
N ASN A 25 -24.35 -3.94 0.96
CA ASN A 25 -23.59 -5.05 0.41
C ASN A 25 -22.89 -4.69 -0.91
N ASN A 26 -23.52 -3.87 -1.76
CA ASN A 26 -22.86 -3.37 -2.97
C ASN A 26 -21.67 -2.46 -2.63
N ARG A 27 -21.80 -1.61 -1.60
CA ARG A 27 -20.70 -0.76 -1.13
C ARG A 27 -19.51 -1.58 -0.61
N GLU A 28 -19.75 -2.66 0.14
CA GLU A 28 -18.69 -3.57 0.58
C GLU A 28 -17.96 -4.20 -0.61
N LEU A 29 -18.71 -4.67 -1.62
CA LEU A 29 -18.13 -5.24 -2.83
C LEU A 29 -17.29 -4.24 -3.62
N VAL A 30 -17.72 -2.97 -3.68
CA VAL A 30 -16.95 -1.90 -4.33
C VAL A 30 -15.63 -1.68 -3.60
N LEU A 31 -15.65 -1.54 -2.27
CA LEU A 31 -14.43 -1.34 -1.47
C LEU A 31 -13.47 -2.53 -1.59
N ARG A 32 -13.98 -3.77 -1.66
CA ARG A 32 -13.14 -4.96 -1.86
C ARG A 32 -12.51 -4.99 -3.27
N LYS A 33 -13.27 -4.61 -4.30
CA LYS A 33 -12.72 -4.48 -5.65
C LYS A 33 -11.67 -3.36 -5.72
N GLU A 34 -11.92 -2.26 -5.03
CA GLU A 34 -10.99 -1.14 -4.94
C GLU A 34 -9.69 -1.53 -4.23
N ALA A 35 -9.78 -2.23 -3.10
CA ALA A 35 -8.61 -2.78 -2.42
C ALA A 35 -7.79 -3.69 -3.35
N LYS A 36 -8.45 -4.61 -4.08
CA LYS A 36 -7.77 -5.49 -5.03
C LYS A 36 -7.11 -4.70 -6.19
N ALA A 37 -7.76 -3.66 -6.69
CA ALA A 37 -7.18 -2.78 -7.70
C ALA A 37 -5.97 -2.01 -7.15
N GLN A 38 -6.06 -1.56 -5.89
CA GLN A 38 -4.99 -0.84 -5.21
C GLN A 38 -3.76 -1.71 -4.97
N GLU A 39 -3.94 -3.00 -4.66
CA GLU A 39 -2.84 -3.98 -4.60
C GLU A 39 -2.10 -4.11 -5.95
N GLY A 40 -2.86 -4.12 -7.04
CA GLY A 40 -2.30 -4.06 -8.40
C GLY A 40 -1.53 -2.77 -8.65
N SER A 41 -2.02 -1.62 -8.17
CA SER A 41 -1.32 -0.34 -8.29
C SER A 41 0.01 -0.33 -7.53
N ILE A 42 0.03 -0.83 -6.29
CA ILE A 42 1.26 -0.97 -5.48
C ILE A 42 2.28 -1.86 -6.20
N THR A 43 1.81 -2.98 -6.77
CA THR A 43 2.65 -3.90 -7.57
C THR A 43 3.20 -3.21 -8.83
N ALA A 44 2.39 -2.40 -9.51
CA ALA A 44 2.81 -1.67 -10.70
C ALA A 44 3.89 -0.62 -10.38
N ILE A 45 3.79 0.07 -9.24
CA ILE A 45 4.81 1.03 -8.77
C ILE A 45 6.12 0.31 -8.43
N HIS A 46 6.05 -0.84 -7.76
CA HIS A 46 7.22 -1.69 -7.49
C HIS A 46 7.93 -2.11 -8.79
N ASP A 47 7.18 -2.58 -9.79
CA ASP A 47 7.74 -2.96 -11.10
C ASP A 47 8.30 -1.75 -11.88
N ALA A 48 7.65 -0.60 -11.81
CA ALA A 48 8.15 0.64 -12.41
C ALA A 48 9.49 1.08 -11.80
N MET A 49 9.64 0.93 -10.48
CA MET A 49 10.91 1.22 -9.80
C MET A 49 12.04 0.29 -10.27
N TRP A 50 11.77 -1.03 -10.40
CA TRP A 50 12.73 -1.98 -10.96
C TRP A 50 13.16 -1.61 -12.39
N LYS A 51 12.19 -1.26 -13.26
CA LYS A 51 12.48 -0.87 -14.65
C LYS A 51 13.34 0.39 -14.73
N ILE A 52 13.07 1.39 -13.91
CA ILE A 52 13.89 2.61 -13.85
C ILE A 52 15.33 2.28 -13.44
N ILE A 53 15.53 1.42 -12.44
CA ILE A 53 16.87 0.98 -12.03
C ILE A 53 17.55 0.23 -13.17
N LYS A 54 16.85 -0.72 -13.79
CA LYS A 54 17.37 -1.49 -14.92
C LYS A 54 17.83 -0.59 -16.07
N GLU A 55 17.01 0.38 -16.45
CA GLU A 55 17.27 1.28 -17.59
C GLU A 55 18.38 2.29 -17.29
N LYS A 56 18.35 2.94 -16.12
CA LYS A 56 19.31 4.00 -15.77
C LYS A 56 20.64 3.47 -15.23
N ALA A 57 20.63 2.36 -14.50
CA ALA A 57 21.85 1.75 -13.98
C ALA A 57 22.45 0.69 -14.92
N GLY A 58 21.76 0.32 -15.99
CA GLY A 58 22.21 -0.72 -16.92
C GLY A 58 22.29 -2.11 -16.26
N VAL A 59 21.51 -2.34 -15.20
CA VAL A 59 21.55 -3.57 -14.42
C VAL A 59 20.88 -4.70 -15.20
N ALA A 60 21.53 -5.85 -15.30
CA ALA A 60 20.97 -7.01 -15.98
C ALA A 60 19.74 -7.60 -15.23
N GLU A 61 18.80 -8.22 -15.97
CA GLU A 61 17.57 -8.80 -15.39
C GLU A 61 17.85 -9.84 -14.29
N GLN A 62 19.00 -10.52 -14.35
CA GLN A 62 19.44 -11.50 -13.36
C GLN A 62 19.56 -10.94 -11.92
N TYR A 63 19.74 -9.62 -11.77
CA TYR A 63 19.85 -8.96 -10.47
C TYR A 63 18.51 -8.60 -9.84
N ARG A 64 17.37 -8.93 -10.48
CA ARG A 64 16.02 -8.68 -9.96
C ARG A 64 15.80 -9.28 -8.57
N LYS A 65 16.31 -10.49 -8.32
CA LYS A 65 16.21 -11.13 -7.00
C LYS A 65 17.01 -10.39 -5.93
N THR A 66 18.12 -9.77 -6.31
CA THR A 66 18.91 -8.97 -5.38
C THR A 66 18.20 -7.65 -5.10
N PHE A 67 17.60 -7.02 -6.11
CA PHE A 67 16.72 -5.87 -5.95
C PHE A 67 15.59 -6.14 -4.95
N GLU A 68 14.87 -7.25 -5.07
CA GLU A 68 13.77 -7.60 -4.13
C GLU A 68 14.25 -7.69 -2.67
N LYS A 69 15.50 -8.09 -2.43
CA LYS A 69 16.09 -8.15 -1.08
C LYS A 69 16.44 -6.77 -0.55
N VAL A 70 16.95 -5.89 -1.40
CA VAL A 70 17.35 -4.51 -1.00
C VAL A 70 16.20 -3.51 -1.13
N TYR A 71 15.07 -3.90 -1.70
CA TYR A 71 13.91 -3.03 -1.91
C TYR A 71 13.41 -2.37 -0.61
N PRO A 72 13.25 -3.10 0.53
CA PRO A 72 12.89 -2.48 1.81
C PRO A 72 13.86 -1.38 2.24
N ASP A 73 15.16 -1.54 1.97
CA ASP A 73 16.18 -0.54 2.30
C ASP A 73 16.08 0.67 1.37
N ILE A 74 15.82 0.46 0.08
CA ILE A 74 15.60 1.52 -0.90
C ILE A 74 14.39 2.38 -0.50
N ILE A 75 13.25 1.77 -0.17
CA ILE A 75 12.05 2.53 0.24
C ILE A 75 12.21 3.19 1.62
N SER A 76 13.14 2.71 2.46
CA SER A 76 13.41 3.28 3.78
C SER A 76 14.12 4.64 3.76
N GLY A 77 14.71 5.04 2.62
CA GLY A 77 15.39 6.33 2.49
C GLY A 77 16.92 6.31 2.64
N ARG A 78 17.52 5.16 2.98
CA ARG A 78 18.98 5.00 3.19
C ARG A 78 19.82 5.00 1.90
N TYR A 79 19.26 5.46 0.78
CA TYR A 79 19.90 5.37 -0.54
C TYR A 79 20.73 6.60 -0.92
N ARG A 80 20.56 7.74 -0.24
CA ARG A 80 21.25 8.99 -0.59
C ARG A 80 22.71 9.06 -0.13
N GLU A 81 23.12 8.19 0.79
CA GLU A 81 24.50 8.18 1.27
C GLU A 81 25.43 7.51 0.26
N VAL A 82 26.60 8.14 0.04
CA VAL A 82 27.70 7.57 -0.72
C VAL A 82 28.21 6.34 0.03
N GLY A 83 28.10 5.15 -0.57
CA GLY A 83 28.38 3.87 0.10
C GLY A 83 27.15 3.16 0.70
N SER A 84 25.95 3.69 0.45
CA SER A 84 24.69 3.03 0.78
C SER A 84 24.58 1.63 0.16
N THR A 85 23.79 0.77 0.79
CA THR A 85 23.50 -0.60 0.31
C THR A 85 23.04 -0.59 -1.15
N THR A 86 22.25 0.41 -1.54
CA THR A 86 21.77 0.60 -2.92
C THR A 86 22.91 0.87 -3.90
N MET A 87 23.83 1.78 -3.56
CA MET A 87 24.99 2.08 -4.41
C MET A 87 25.92 0.87 -4.57
N LYS A 88 26.21 0.18 -3.46
CA LYS A 88 27.06 -1.02 -3.46
C LYS A 88 26.48 -2.11 -4.36
N TRP A 89 25.19 -2.41 -4.19
CA TRP A 89 24.51 -3.39 -5.02
C TRP A 89 24.50 -2.99 -6.51
N ILE A 90 24.30 -1.71 -6.83
CA ILE A 90 24.33 -1.23 -8.22
C ILE A 90 25.74 -1.39 -8.82
N GLN A 91 26.79 -1.00 -8.09
CA GLN A 91 28.18 -1.18 -8.52
C GLN A 91 28.57 -2.65 -8.67
N GLU A 92 28.11 -3.53 -7.76
CA GLU A 92 28.29 -4.98 -7.89
C GLU A 92 27.58 -5.52 -9.13
N SER A 93 26.41 -4.96 -9.46
CA SER A 93 25.62 -5.40 -10.60
C SER A 93 26.16 -4.87 -11.93
N ASN A 94 26.76 -3.68 -11.92
CA ASN A 94 27.38 -3.00 -13.05
C ASN A 94 28.64 -2.23 -12.59
N PRO A 95 29.84 -2.85 -12.69
CA PRO A 95 31.10 -2.21 -12.29
C PRO A 95 31.44 -0.94 -13.07
N ASP A 96 30.94 -0.82 -14.31
CA ASP A 96 31.17 0.32 -15.20
C ASP A 96 30.14 1.44 -14.98
N PHE A 97 29.28 1.34 -13.95
CA PHE A 97 28.26 2.34 -13.67
C PHE A 97 28.90 3.68 -13.25
N ASP A 98 28.59 4.73 -13.99
CA ASP A 98 29.05 6.07 -13.67
C ASP A 98 28.37 6.61 -12.41
N THR A 99 29.17 6.86 -11.39
CA THR A 99 28.76 7.46 -10.12
C THR A 99 28.05 8.82 -10.30
N SER A 100 28.30 9.54 -11.40
CA SER A 100 27.61 10.80 -11.70
C SER A 100 26.11 10.59 -11.97
N LEU A 101 25.75 9.48 -12.61
CA LEU A 101 24.36 9.10 -12.93
C LEU A 101 23.60 8.57 -11.71
N TYR A 102 24.30 8.32 -10.60
CA TYR A 102 23.69 7.83 -9.37
C TYR A 102 22.65 8.81 -8.82
N TYR A 103 22.97 10.11 -8.78
CA TYR A 103 22.06 11.13 -8.27
C TYR A 103 20.76 11.19 -9.09
N ASP A 104 20.85 11.13 -10.41
CA ASP A 104 19.69 11.13 -11.32
C ASP A 104 18.82 9.88 -11.14
N LEU A 105 19.44 8.73 -10.90
CA LEU A 105 18.73 7.50 -10.57
C LEU A 105 18.03 7.62 -9.21
N MET A 106 18.73 8.10 -8.19
CA MET A 106 18.17 8.27 -6.83
C MET A 106 16.99 9.23 -6.82
N GLN A 107 17.06 10.32 -7.59
CA GLN A 107 15.93 11.24 -7.75
C GLN A 107 14.72 10.54 -8.39
N SER A 108 14.93 9.63 -9.33
CA SER A 108 13.84 8.89 -9.97
C SER A 108 13.21 7.85 -9.04
N ILE A 109 14.05 7.18 -8.25
CA ILE A 109 13.61 6.26 -7.19
C ILE A 109 12.82 6.99 -6.11
N GLU A 110 13.24 8.21 -5.74
CA GLU A 110 12.54 9.04 -4.77
C GLU A 110 11.10 9.31 -5.16
N VAL A 111 10.88 9.73 -6.41
CA VAL A 111 9.53 9.96 -6.96
C VAL A 111 8.69 8.68 -6.88
N GLN A 112 9.27 7.53 -7.23
CA GLN A 112 8.55 6.26 -7.14
C GLN A 112 8.24 5.84 -5.70
N ARG A 113 9.12 6.16 -4.76
CA ARG A 113 8.89 5.93 -3.33
C ARG A 113 7.74 6.80 -2.80
N GLU A 114 7.63 8.05 -3.24
CA GLU A 114 6.49 8.91 -2.89
C GLU A 114 5.17 8.36 -3.43
N TYR A 115 5.16 7.89 -4.69
CA TYR A 115 3.99 7.21 -5.26
C TYR A 115 3.65 5.93 -4.51
N PHE A 116 4.67 5.15 -4.13
CA PHE A 116 4.49 3.93 -3.36
C PHE A 116 3.86 4.23 -1.98
N CYS A 117 4.40 5.21 -1.25
CA CYS A 117 3.86 5.66 0.03
C CYS A 117 2.39 6.12 -0.11
N SER A 118 2.11 6.94 -1.12
CA SER A 118 0.74 7.41 -1.41
C SER A 118 -0.20 6.24 -1.73
N ALA A 119 0.27 5.24 -2.48
CA ALA A 119 -0.51 4.05 -2.81
C ALA A 119 -0.78 3.16 -1.59
N GLN A 120 0.18 3.04 -0.67
CA GLN A 120 -0.01 2.33 0.59
C GLN A 120 -0.99 3.08 1.51
N GLN A 121 -0.91 4.41 1.59
CA GLN A 121 -1.87 5.23 2.34
C GLN A 121 -3.29 5.07 1.79
N ARG A 122 -3.45 5.09 0.46
CA ARG A 122 -4.75 4.83 -0.18
C ARG A 122 -5.29 3.46 0.18
N MET A 123 -4.45 2.42 0.23
CA MET A 123 -4.86 1.08 0.67
C MET A 123 -5.37 1.09 2.12
N LEU A 124 -4.65 1.73 3.03
CA LEU A 124 -5.05 1.86 4.42
C LEU A 124 -6.37 2.63 4.57
N ASP A 125 -6.58 3.68 3.77
CA ASP A 125 -7.85 4.40 3.74
C ASP A 125 -9.02 3.53 3.29
N ILE A 126 -8.85 2.70 2.26
CA ILE A 126 -9.87 1.75 1.80
C ILE A 126 -10.21 0.73 2.89
N ILE A 127 -9.19 0.20 3.58
CA ILE A 127 -9.37 -0.73 4.70
C ILE A 127 -10.13 -0.06 5.84
N ARG A 128 -9.74 1.16 6.21
CA ARG A 128 -10.42 1.96 7.24
C ARG A 128 -11.87 2.26 6.87
N GLU A 129 -12.14 2.65 5.62
CA GLU A 129 -13.52 2.90 5.15
C GLU A 129 -14.37 1.64 5.25
N ARG A 130 -13.80 0.49 4.86
CA ARG A 130 -14.47 -0.80 4.96
C ARG A 130 -14.73 -1.21 6.41
N GLU A 131 -13.75 -1.05 7.29
CA GLU A 131 -13.90 -1.32 8.72
C GLU A 131 -15.00 -0.43 9.33
N THR A 132 -15.01 0.84 8.96
CA THR A 132 -16.06 1.79 9.38
C THR A 132 -17.44 1.33 8.89
N LEU A 133 -17.55 0.89 7.64
CA LEU A 133 -18.78 0.35 7.05
C LEU A 133 -19.27 -0.91 7.80
N ILE A 134 -18.38 -1.82 8.17
CA ILE A 134 -18.70 -3.07 8.87
C ILE A 134 -19.07 -2.84 10.34
N ASN A 135 -18.49 -1.83 11.00
CA ASN A 135 -18.67 -1.58 12.44
C ASN A 135 -19.74 -0.52 12.76
N SER A 136 -20.08 0.36 11.82
CA SER A 136 -21.05 1.44 12.07
C SER A 136 -22.50 0.97 11.94
N MET A 137 -23.33 1.25 12.94
CA MET A 137 -24.79 1.06 12.85
C MET A 137 -25.42 2.18 11.99
N PRO A 138 -26.48 1.90 11.20
CA PRO A 138 -27.18 0.62 11.04
C PRO A 138 -26.56 -0.29 9.95
N GLN A 139 -25.48 0.14 9.30
CA GLN A 139 -24.89 -0.51 8.13
C GLN A 139 -24.40 -1.94 8.45
N CYS A 140 -23.81 -2.12 9.63
CA CYS A 140 -23.30 -3.39 10.15
C CYS A 140 -24.34 -4.51 10.23
N TRP A 141 -25.63 -4.18 10.32
CA TRP A 141 -26.73 -5.15 10.37
C TRP A 141 -27.06 -5.76 9.02
N PHE A 142 -26.69 -5.07 7.93
CA PHE A 142 -27.05 -5.47 6.58
C PHE A 142 -25.90 -6.14 5.81
N ILE A 143 -24.67 -5.97 6.26
CA ILE A 143 -23.47 -6.49 5.57
C ILE A 143 -23.29 -7.98 5.87
N ARG A 144 -23.26 -8.79 4.80
CA ARG A 144 -23.12 -10.26 4.89
C ARG A 144 -21.68 -10.72 5.08
N ASN A 145 -20.73 -10.08 4.39
CA ASN A 145 -19.31 -10.45 4.45
C ASN A 145 -18.57 -9.55 5.44
N LYS A 146 -18.04 -10.14 6.52
CA LYS A 146 -17.25 -9.46 7.55
C LYS A 146 -15.80 -9.93 7.59
N GLU A 147 -15.33 -10.70 6.60
CA GLU A 147 -13.95 -11.17 6.56
C GLU A 147 -12.99 -10.00 6.39
N ASP A 148 -11.91 -9.94 7.14
CA ASP A 148 -10.94 -8.84 7.03
C ASP A 148 -10.13 -8.90 5.73
N ILE A 149 -9.72 -7.72 5.24
CA ILE A 149 -8.71 -7.61 4.19
C ILE A 149 -7.36 -7.52 4.91
N ASN A 150 -6.64 -8.63 4.93
CA ASN A 150 -5.28 -8.65 5.49
C ASN A 150 -4.32 -7.96 4.52
N TYR A 151 -3.94 -6.74 4.84
CA TYR A 151 -2.89 -6.01 4.14
C TYR A 151 -1.73 -5.75 5.09
N VAL A 152 -0.58 -6.34 4.79
CA VAL A 152 0.67 -6.05 5.51
C VAL A 152 1.35 -4.91 4.79
N VAL A 153 1.48 -3.76 5.47
CA VAL A 153 2.23 -2.62 4.95
C VAL A 153 3.68 -3.03 4.78
N ILE A 154 4.23 -2.78 3.59
CA ILE A 154 5.65 -2.98 3.32
C ILE A 154 6.40 -1.83 4.00
N SER A 155 7.16 -2.16 5.03
CA SER A 155 8.02 -1.22 5.78
C SER A 155 9.42 -1.80 5.93
N SER A 156 10.40 -0.97 6.24
CA SER A 156 11.74 -1.43 6.56
C SER A 156 11.83 -2.02 7.97
N ASP A 157 12.80 -2.91 8.18
CA ASP A 157 13.07 -3.54 9.49
C ASP A 157 13.41 -2.50 10.56
N ASN A 158 14.16 -1.44 10.18
CA ASN A 158 14.45 -0.33 11.09
C ASN A 158 13.17 0.36 11.56
N THR A 159 12.21 0.63 10.67
CA THR A 159 10.93 1.23 11.09
C THR A 159 10.16 0.31 12.02
N GLN A 160 10.20 -1.00 11.80
CA GLN A 160 9.59 -1.96 12.73
C GLN A 160 10.28 -1.95 14.09
N GLU A 161 11.61 -1.84 14.11
CA GLU A 161 12.38 -1.74 15.35
C GLU A 161 12.13 -0.41 16.08
N VAL A 162 12.06 0.71 15.37
CA VAL A 162 11.71 2.02 15.94
C VAL A 162 10.29 1.97 16.52
N LEU A 163 9.33 1.34 15.83
CA LEU A 163 7.97 1.15 16.36
C LEU A 163 7.94 0.27 17.61
N ARG A 164 8.76 -0.79 17.65
CA ARG A 164 8.89 -1.69 18.80
C ARG A 164 9.55 -1.01 20.00
N THR A 165 10.64 -0.30 19.77
CA THR A 165 11.44 0.36 20.82
C THR A 165 10.88 1.71 21.24
N ARG A 166 10.01 2.30 20.41
CA ARG A 166 9.50 3.68 20.51
C ARG A 166 10.61 4.73 20.59
N LYS A 167 11.82 4.36 20.14
CA LYS A 167 13.00 5.21 20.13
C LYS A 167 13.55 5.23 18.72
N ASP A 168 13.56 6.42 18.14
CA ASP A 168 14.21 6.66 16.85
C ASP A 168 15.66 7.05 17.13
N ASN A 169 16.47 6.03 17.37
CA ASN A 169 17.88 6.19 17.66
C ASN A 169 18.66 6.07 16.35
N ASP A 170 18.54 7.09 15.51
CA ASP A 170 19.31 7.20 14.27
C ASP A 170 20.74 7.63 14.64
N TYR A 171 21.52 6.69 15.18
CA TYR A 171 22.96 6.90 15.26
C TYR A 171 23.53 6.65 13.87
N LEU A 172 23.76 7.74 13.13
CA LEU A 172 24.80 7.80 12.10
C LEU A 172 26.08 7.21 12.69
N LYS A 173 26.32 5.91 12.47
CA LYS A 173 27.63 5.32 12.69
C LYS A 173 28.53 5.86 11.59
N LEU A 174 29.11 7.03 11.87
CA LEU A 174 30.33 7.49 11.22
C LEU A 174 31.46 6.58 11.71
N ASP A 175 31.61 5.43 11.06
CA ASP A 175 32.85 4.66 11.06
C ASP A 175 33.54 4.85 9.70
#